data_AF-A0A947RF36-F1
#
_entry.id   AF-A0A947RF36-F1
#
_cell.length_a   1.000
_cell.length_b   1.000
_cell.length_c   1.000
_cell.angle_alpha   90.00
_cell.angle_beta   90.00
_cell.angle_gamma   90.00
#
_symmetry.space_group_name_H-M   'P 1'
#
loop_
_entity.id
_entity.type
_entity.pdbx_description
1 polymer ?
#
loop_
_entity_poly.entity_id
_entity_poly.type
_entity_poly.pdbx_seq_one_letter_code
_entity_poly.pdbx_strand_id
1 'polypeptide(L)'
;MKKALILLVSLSIFISPISACTTMIVGKDASTDGSVIVAHSDDDELFDQRLIYVPAMDHDKGSKRPVYYDPASLGGPNVRYVGSSRGPGYVDKSRPETKPLGYIEQVPHTYAYFDGNYAVMNEHQLIFGECTNGAKFQPTPEAGRIFYSAELSRVAAERCTTAREAIVLMGKLMKEHGYYATGETLLVGDTKEAWVMEMCAVPNQEGGIWAAKRVPDDEFFVAANEFRIREIDPDDPDLMYSEDLFKVLEDLGWWDPKQGKLDWLEAISVGEYNHPYYSLRRVWRVMSKVKPSANFSPWVEDGFTRAYPFSVKPDNKLSAQDVMNLYRDHYEGTEFDMTRGMAAGPFGLPERYFGPYDGKSPDVASPDRKMIGAWERPLSVRYAGYTFVNQARGWLPDAIGGICWFGPDKAATTAFVPFYSGAADLPKVYQTGYTDTFDRETAWWAFNFVSNWANLKYSYMIKDITAKQKGVEEEEFAVLPKIDEQALELYNKDPKLAKQFITKYSTNNANKVVKDWWALGDFLIAKYDDGYVNKPDMARDVGYPMWWLDEVGYKNGPTTYKKHVE
;
A
#
# COMPACT_ATOMS: atom_id res chain seq x y z
N MET A 1 -20.96 0.50 -58.23
CA MET A 1 -19.66 0.69 -57.56
C MET A 1 -19.90 0.85 -56.06
N LYS A 2 -19.37 -0.08 -55.27
CA LYS A 2 -19.57 -0.20 -53.83
C LYS A 2 -18.93 0.98 -53.09
N LYS A 3 -19.68 1.68 -52.23
CA LYS A 3 -19.13 2.64 -51.28
C LYS A 3 -18.58 1.86 -50.08
N ALA A 4 -17.26 1.86 -49.91
CA ALA A 4 -16.60 1.31 -48.74
C ALA A 4 -16.75 2.28 -47.58
N LEU A 5 -17.38 1.83 -46.49
CA LEU A 5 -17.43 2.52 -45.22
C LEU A 5 -16.16 2.13 -44.46
N ILE A 6 -15.22 3.05 -44.30
CA ILE A 6 -14.03 2.84 -43.46
C ILE A 6 -14.47 3.06 -42.01
N LEU A 7 -14.56 1.96 -41.25
CA LEU A 7 -14.77 1.99 -39.81
C LEU A 7 -13.42 2.37 -39.16
N LEU A 8 -13.30 3.61 -38.69
CA LEU A 8 -12.20 4.03 -37.83
C LEU A 8 -12.43 3.40 -36.45
N VAL A 9 -11.81 2.25 -36.21
CA VAL A 9 -11.67 1.69 -34.86
C VAL A 9 -10.54 2.47 -34.19
N SER A 10 -10.90 3.48 -33.40
CA SER A 10 -9.96 4.07 -32.45
C SER A 10 -9.70 3.03 -31.35
N LEU A 11 -8.62 2.27 -31.49
CA LEU A 11 -8.08 1.46 -30.41
C LEU A 11 -7.44 2.43 -29.40
N SER A 12 -8.25 3.02 -28.53
CA SER A 12 -7.74 3.72 -27.35
C SER A 12 -7.19 2.63 -26.44
N ILE A 13 -5.87 2.44 -26.46
CA ILE A 13 -5.17 1.66 -25.44
C ILE A 13 -5.28 2.48 -24.17
N PHE A 14 -6.31 2.23 -23.37
CA PHE A 14 -6.30 2.66 -21.98
C PHE A 14 -5.23 1.83 -21.30
N ILE A 15 -4.13 2.48 -20.91
CA ILE A 15 -3.22 1.91 -19.93
C ILE A 15 -4.01 1.93 -18.63
N SER A 16 -4.57 0.79 -18.24
CA SER A 16 -5.20 0.67 -16.93
C SER A 16 -4.11 0.87 -15.87
N PRO A 17 -4.28 1.81 -14.92
CA PRO A 17 -3.50 1.77 -13.69
C PRO A 17 -3.89 0.49 -12.97
N ILE A 18 -2.90 -0.32 -12.60
CA ILE A 18 -3.13 -1.51 -11.78
C ILE A 18 -2.27 -1.35 -10.54
N SER A 19 -2.89 -1.52 -9.37
CA SER A 19 -2.21 -1.37 -8.09
C SER A 19 -1.22 -2.52 -7.85
N ALA A 20 -0.07 -2.20 -7.30
CA ALA A 20 0.88 -3.18 -6.80
C ALA A 20 1.38 -2.72 -5.45
N CYS A 21 1.22 -3.52 -4.39
CA CYS A 21 1.50 -3.06 -3.05
C CYS A 21 2.56 -3.89 -2.32
N THR A 22 3.00 -3.41 -1.16
CA THR A 22 3.68 -4.24 -0.15
C THR A 22 2.98 -4.06 1.18
N THR A 23 2.69 -5.15 1.88
CA THR A 23 1.94 -5.11 3.14
C THR A 23 2.64 -5.90 4.23
N MET A 24 2.62 -5.38 5.45
CA MET A 24 3.32 -5.92 6.61
C MET A 24 2.40 -5.97 7.83
N ILE A 25 2.50 -7.01 8.64
CA ILE A 25 1.79 -7.08 9.93
C ILE A 25 2.72 -7.58 11.04
N VAL A 26 2.63 -6.92 12.20
CA VAL A 26 3.42 -7.21 13.41
C VAL A 26 2.44 -7.66 14.49
N GLY A 27 2.68 -8.85 15.06
CA GLY A 27 1.96 -9.32 16.23
C GLY A 27 2.25 -8.45 17.47
N LYS A 28 1.32 -8.42 18.42
CA LYS A 28 1.40 -7.55 19.60
C LYS A 28 2.64 -7.78 20.48
N ASP A 29 3.13 -9.02 20.56
CA ASP A 29 4.32 -9.36 21.35
C ASP A 29 5.62 -9.16 20.54
N ALA A 30 5.52 -9.04 19.21
CA ALA A 30 6.61 -8.65 18.32
C ALA A 30 6.83 -7.13 18.26
N SER A 31 5.84 -6.32 18.65
CA SER A 31 6.01 -4.87 18.70
C SER A 31 6.69 -4.39 19.99
N THR A 32 7.28 -3.19 19.93
CA THR A 32 7.96 -2.58 21.08
C THR A 32 7.02 -2.09 22.17
N ASP A 33 5.77 -1.75 21.83
CA ASP A 33 4.80 -1.13 22.72
C ASP A 33 3.59 -2.03 23.06
N GLY A 34 3.48 -3.21 22.44
CA GLY A 34 2.35 -4.11 22.66
C GLY A 34 1.19 -3.91 21.68
N SER A 35 1.34 -3.03 20.69
CA SER A 35 0.32 -2.82 19.64
C SER A 35 0.41 -3.87 18.55
N VAL A 36 -0.73 -4.21 17.95
CA VAL A 36 -0.73 -4.85 16.62
C VAL A 36 -0.49 -3.75 15.59
N ILE A 37 0.39 -4.00 14.63
CA ILE A 37 0.74 -3.03 13.58
C ILE A 37 0.39 -3.63 12.23
N VAL A 38 -0.36 -2.91 11.40
CA VAL A 38 -0.58 -3.23 9.98
C VAL A 38 -0.09 -2.08 9.14
N ALA A 39 0.71 -2.36 8.11
CA ALA A 39 1.25 -1.34 7.23
C ALA A 39 1.08 -1.72 5.77
N HIS A 40 1.01 -0.71 4.90
CA HIS A 40 0.70 -0.87 3.50
C HIS A 40 1.31 0.29 2.70
N SER A 41 2.02 -0.02 1.60
CA SER A 41 2.31 0.92 0.52
C SER A 41 1.36 0.68 -0.63
N ASP A 42 0.55 1.69 -0.97
CA ASP A 42 -0.38 1.64 -2.09
C ASP A 42 0.32 2.23 -3.32
N ASP A 43 0.82 1.37 -4.20
CA ASP A 43 1.56 1.80 -5.38
C ASP A 43 0.65 1.74 -6.63
N ASP A 44 -0.19 2.78 -6.75
CA ASP A 44 -1.42 2.81 -7.56
C ASP A 44 -1.33 3.69 -8.83
N GLU A 45 -0.11 4.02 -9.29
CA GLU A 45 0.16 4.68 -10.59
C GLU A 45 -0.61 6.00 -10.84
N LEU A 46 -0.62 6.91 -9.85
CA LEU A 46 -1.32 8.22 -9.91
C LEU A 46 -2.85 8.11 -9.85
N PHE A 47 -3.37 7.06 -9.21
CA PHE A 47 -4.79 6.96 -8.91
C PHE A 47 -5.20 7.94 -7.77
N ASP A 48 -6.31 7.69 -7.08
CA ASP A 48 -6.89 8.58 -6.08
C ASP A 48 -6.10 8.56 -4.75
N GLN A 49 -5.35 9.63 -4.50
CA GLN A 49 -4.39 9.73 -3.39
C GLN A 49 -4.96 10.24 -2.07
N ARG A 50 -6.28 10.40 -2.02
CA ARG A 50 -6.95 11.01 -0.87
C ARG A 50 -7.12 9.97 0.24
N LEU A 51 -6.80 10.39 1.47
CA LEU A 51 -7.21 9.72 2.70
C LEU A 51 -8.52 10.36 3.14
N ILE A 52 -9.63 9.64 3.02
CA ILE A 52 -10.98 10.17 3.28
C ILE A 52 -11.51 9.69 4.62
N TYR A 53 -12.15 10.58 5.38
CA TYR A 53 -12.95 10.19 6.53
C TYR A 53 -14.37 9.85 6.09
N VAL A 54 -14.81 8.63 6.37
CA VAL A 54 -16.19 8.19 6.18
C VAL A 54 -16.87 8.18 7.54
N PRO A 55 -17.94 8.97 7.75
CA PRO A 55 -18.60 9.07 9.05
C PRO A 55 -19.42 7.81 9.37
N ALA A 56 -19.60 7.55 10.66
CA ALA A 56 -20.62 6.64 11.15
C ALA A 56 -22.01 7.12 10.72
N MET A 57 -22.89 6.20 10.33
CA MET A 57 -24.22 6.52 9.80
C MET A 57 -25.29 5.59 10.35
N ASP A 58 -26.45 6.17 10.68
CA ASP A 58 -27.67 5.43 10.96
C ASP A 58 -28.48 5.25 9.68
N HIS A 59 -29.14 4.09 9.55
CA HIS A 59 -29.88 3.72 8.35
C HIS A 59 -31.28 3.21 8.68
N ASP A 60 -32.24 3.58 7.83
CA ASP A 60 -33.62 3.11 7.93
C ASP A 60 -33.72 1.60 7.76
N LYS A 61 -34.65 0.98 8.49
CA LYS A 61 -34.91 -0.45 8.41
C LYS A 61 -35.30 -0.85 6.98
N GLY A 62 -34.62 -1.87 6.44
CA GLY A 62 -34.88 -2.39 5.09
C GLY A 62 -34.20 -1.62 3.96
N SER A 63 -33.40 -0.60 4.30
CA SER A 63 -32.52 0.06 3.33
C SER A 63 -31.47 -0.91 2.77
N LYS A 64 -30.89 -0.54 1.63
CA LYS A 64 -29.87 -1.32 0.92
C LYS A 64 -28.56 -0.54 0.89
N ARG A 65 -27.43 -1.24 1.02
CA ARG A 65 -26.09 -0.68 0.89
C ARG A 65 -25.60 -0.91 -0.55
N PRO A 66 -25.38 0.15 -1.36
CA PRO A 66 -24.87 -0.01 -2.72
C PRO A 66 -23.43 -0.55 -2.69
N VAL A 67 -23.11 -1.48 -3.58
CA VAL A 67 -21.76 -1.99 -3.81
C VAL A 67 -21.25 -1.39 -5.12
N TYR A 68 -20.10 -0.72 -5.07
CA TYR A 68 -19.55 0.00 -6.22
C TYR A 68 -18.40 -0.76 -6.85
N TYR A 69 -18.20 -0.54 -8.15
CA TYR A 69 -17.02 -1.02 -8.84
C TYR A 69 -15.78 -0.30 -8.29
N ASP A 70 -14.74 -1.07 -8.00
CA ASP A 70 -13.44 -0.54 -7.64
C ASP A 70 -12.58 -0.31 -8.89
N PRO A 71 -12.19 0.95 -9.20
CA PRO A 71 -11.40 1.21 -10.40
C PRO A 71 -9.94 0.73 -10.33
N ALA A 72 -9.39 0.43 -9.15
CA ALA A 72 -8.02 -0.07 -9.01
C ALA A 72 -7.93 -1.57 -9.38
N SER A 73 -9.05 -2.30 -9.38
CA SER A 73 -9.08 -3.74 -9.62
C SER A 73 -8.77 -4.17 -11.06
N LEU A 74 -9.41 -3.54 -12.05
CA LEU A 74 -9.27 -3.86 -13.49
C LEU A 74 -9.09 -2.60 -14.35
N GLY A 75 -8.78 -1.48 -13.70
CA GLY A 75 -8.74 -0.15 -14.32
C GLY A 75 -10.09 0.56 -14.35
N GLY A 76 -10.05 1.87 -14.60
CA GLY A 76 -11.23 2.71 -14.65
C GLY A 76 -10.86 4.19 -14.58
N PRO A 77 -11.80 5.09 -14.24
CA PRO A 77 -11.49 6.49 -14.00
C PRO A 77 -10.49 6.63 -12.85
N ASN A 78 -9.57 7.60 -12.91
CA ASN A 78 -8.58 7.90 -11.85
C ASN A 78 -9.20 8.53 -10.57
N VAL A 79 -10.43 8.16 -10.23
CA VAL A 79 -11.15 8.57 -9.03
C VAL A 79 -11.88 7.35 -8.49
N ARG A 80 -11.70 7.09 -7.20
CA ARG A 80 -12.20 5.88 -6.54
C ARG A 80 -13.72 5.82 -6.46
N TYR A 81 -14.35 6.92 -6.08
CA TYR A 81 -15.79 7.03 -5.92
C TYR A 81 -16.23 8.49 -5.98
N VAL A 82 -17.40 8.75 -6.58
CA VAL A 82 -18.07 10.06 -6.57
C VAL A 82 -19.51 9.85 -6.14
N GLY A 83 -19.90 10.46 -5.02
CA GLY A 83 -21.27 10.40 -4.51
C GLY A 83 -21.34 10.61 -2.99
N SER A 84 -22.56 10.57 -2.45
CA SER A 84 -22.82 10.85 -1.04
C SER A 84 -22.90 9.62 -0.14
N SER A 85 -22.92 8.41 -0.69
CA SER A 85 -23.12 7.16 0.09
C SER A 85 -21.98 6.87 1.07
N ARG A 86 -20.81 7.51 0.89
CA ARG A 86 -19.62 7.37 1.74
C ARG A 86 -19.26 8.68 2.45
N GLY A 87 -20.24 9.56 2.64
CA GLY A 87 -20.04 10.85 3.28
C GLY A 87 -19.50 11.95 2.36
N PRO A 88 -19.26 13.16 2.91
CA PRO A 88 -19.03 14.37 2.14
C PRO A 88 -17.68 14.42 1.41
N GLY A 89 -16.66 13.67 1.85
CA GLY A 89 -15.33 13.66 1.23
C GLY A 89 -15.31 13.15 -0.21
N TYR A 90 -16.34 12.41 -0.63
CA TYR A 90 -16.50 11.88 -1.98
C TYR A 90 -17.46 12.67 -2.87
N VAL A 91 -18.07 13.75 -2.37
CA VAL A 91 -19.00 14.56 -3.15
C VAL A 91 -18.22 15.51 -4.07
N ASP A 92 -18.20 15.21 -5.36
CA ASP A 92 -17.66 16.09 -6.40
C ASP A 92 -18.73 16.37 -7.46
N LYS A 93 -19.31 17.58 -7.43
CA LYS A 93 -20.36 18.00 -8.36
C LYS A 93 -19.88 18.23 -9.79
N SER A 94 -18.56 18.24 -10.02
CA SER A 94 -17.98 18.38 -11.36
C SER A 94 -17.88 17.06 -12.11
N ARG A 95 -18.05 15.92 -11.41
CA ARG A 95 -17.93 14.57 -11.96
C ARG A 95 -19.26 13.81 -11.88
N PRO A 96 -19.53 12.87 -12.80
CA PRO A 96 -20.72 12.02 -12.70
C PRO A 96 -20.65 11.13 -11.47
N GLU A 97 -21.79 10.89 -10.83
CA GLU A 97 -21.88 9.95 -9.71
C GLU A 97 -21.52 8.52 -10.15
N THR A 98 -20.79 7.81 -9.29
CA THR A 98 -20.43 6.41 -9.51
C THR A 98 -21.67 5.53 -9.42
N LYS A 99 -21.88 4.69 -10.43
CA LYS A 99 -22.99 3.75 -10.47
C LYS A 99 -22.64 2.48 -9.68
N PRO A 100 -23.56 1.96 -8.85
CA PRO A 100 -23.33 0.70 -8.15
C PRO A 100 -23.40 -0.49 -9.11
N LEU A 101 -22.63 -1.54 -8.80
CA LEU A 101 -22.71 -2.87 -9.41
C LEU A 101 -23.91 -3.67 -8.87
N GLY A 102 -24.24 -3.47 -7.59
CA GLY A 102 -25.29 -4.20 -6.91
C GLY A 102 -25.58 -3.63 -5.54
N TYR A 103 -26.29 -4.40 -4.72
CA TYR A 103 -26.74 -3.99 -3.39
C TYR A 103 -26.72 -5.16 -2.42
N ILE A 104 -26.42 -4.88 -1.16
CA ILE A 104 -26.60 -5.81 -0.03
C ILE A 104 -27.59 -5.24 0.98
N GLU A 105 -28.07 -6.05 1.92
CA GLU A 105 -28.84 -5.54 3.06
C GLU A 105 -28.02 -4.54 3.86
N GLN A 106 -28.65 -3.43 4.25
CA GLN A 106 -28.01 -2.45 5.13
C GLN A 106 -28.26 -2.80 6.60
N VAL A 107 -27.27 -2.50 7.44
CA VAL A 107 -27.36 -2.60 8.89
C VAL A 107 -27.88 -1.29 9.49
N PRO A 108 -28.53 -1.30 10.67
CA PRO A 108 -29.08 -0.08 11.26
C PRO A 108 -28.05 1.01 11.57
N HIS A 109 -26.80 0.63 11.83
CA HIS A 109 -25.71 1.53 12.18
C HIS A 109 -24.42 1.03 11.54
N THR A 110 -23.65 1.95 10.95
CA THR A 110 -22.31 1.72 10.43
C THR A 110 -21.28 2.57 11.17
N TYR A 111 -20.08 2.04 11.33
CA TYR A 111 -18.96 2.71 12.01
C TYR A 111 -18.23 3.70 11.10
N ALA A 112 -17.61 4.70 11.72
CA ALA A 112 -16.70 5.61 11.05
C ALA A 112 -15.36 4.93 10.73
N TYR A 113 -14.76 5.29 9.60
CA TYR A 113 -13.46 4.75 9.20
C TYR A 113 -12.69 5.68 8.27
N PHE A 114 -11.37 5.46 8.20
CA PHE A 114 -10.49 6.07 7.22
C PHE A 114 -10.43 5.20 5.97
N ASP A 115 -10.62 5.83 4.81
CA ASP A 115 -10.72 5.17 3.51
C ASP A 115 -9.57 5.63 2.59
N GLY A 116 -8.83 4.64 2.11
CA GLY A 116 -7.90 4.73 0.98
C GLY A 116 -8.45 3.89 -0.17
N ASN A 117 -7.59 3.38 -1.04
CA ASN A 117 -7.99 2.42 -2.08
C ASN A 117 -8.59 1.15 -1.48
N TYR A 118 -8.28 0.90 -0.21
CA TYR A 118 -8.92 -0.07 0.67
C TYR A 118 -9.35 0.65 1.96
N ALA A 119 -10.19 0.02 2.78
CA ALA A 119 -10.35 0.51 4.15
C ALA A 119 -8.97 0.54 4.83
N VAL A 120 -8.70 1.57 5.63
CA VAL A 120 -7.41 1.74 6.32
C VAL A 120 -7.56 1.32 7.78
N MET A 121 -8.49 1.96 8.49
CA MET A 121 -8.72 1.75 9.92
C MET A 121 -10.13 2.26 10.28
N ASN A 122 -10.87 1.54 11.12
CA ASN A 122 -12.14 2.04 11.67
C ASN A 122 -12.01 2.60 13.09
N GLU A 123 -13.07 3.24 13.59
CA GLU A 123 -13.10 3.85 14.92
C GLU A 123 -12.95 2.85 16.09
N HIS A 124 -12.97 1.55 15.81
CA HIS A 124 -12.78 0.43 16.75
C HIS A 124 -11.39 -0.21 16.68
N GLN A 125 -10.41 0.47 16.06
CA GLN A 125 -9.04 -0.04 15.89
C GLN A 125 -8.95 -1.34 15.07
N LEU A 126 -9.97 -1.63 14.25
CA LEU A 126 -9.87 -2.65 13.20
C LEU A 126 -9.07 -2.04 12.05
N ILE A 127 -7.92 -2.65 11.75
CA ILE A 127 -6.91 -2.13 10.84
C ILE A 127 -6.69 -3.07 9.67
N PHE A 128 -6.46 -2.48 8.51
CA PHE A 128 -6.35 -3.21 7.25
C PHE A 128 -5.09 -2.82 6.48
N GLY A 129 -4.59 -3.73 5.66
CA GLY A 129 -3.56 -3.50 4.66
C GLY A 129 -3.81 -4.45 3.49
N GLU A 130 -3.35 -4.12 2.30
CA GLU A 130 -3.63 -4.92 1.11
C GLU A 130 -2.37 -5.23 0.32
N CYS A 131 -2.44 -6.34 -0.41
CA CYS A 131 -1.54 -6.62 -1.50
C CYS A 131 -2.20 -7.42 -2.63
N THR A 132 -2.22 -6.83 -3.82
CA THR A 132 -2.71 -7.44 -5.07
C THR A 132 -1.87 -8.62 -5.51
N ASN A 133 -2.50 -9.76 -5.78
CA ASN A 133 -1.85 -11.00 -6.19
C ASN A 133 -2.38 -11.55 -7.52
N GLY A 134 -1.51 -12.29 -8.20
CA GLY A 134 -1.90 -13.05 -9.38
C GLY A 134 -2.60 -14.35 -9.01
N ALA A 135 -3.84 -14.54 -9.47
CA ALA A 135 -4.58 -15.80 -9.38
C ALA A 135 -4.80 -16.43 -10.76
N LYS A 136 -5.04 -17.75 -10.80
CA LYS A 136 -5.31 -18.52 -12.04
C LYS A 136 -6.59 -18.07 -12.78
N PHE A 137 -7.56 -17.48 -12.07
CA PHE A 137 -8.81 -16.99 -12.65
C PHE A 137 -9.15 -15.59 -12.12
N GLN A 138 -9.36 -14.64 -13.03
CA GLN A 138 -9.58 -13.23 -12.71
C GLN A 138 -10.73 -12.66 -13.57
N PRO A 139 -11.99 -12.88 -13.18
CA PRO A 139 -13.14 -12.51 -13.99
C PRO A 139 -13.46 -11.01 -13.87
N THR A 140 -14.19 -10.48 -14.86
CA THR A 140 -14.82 -9.15 -14.76
C THR A 140 -16.05 -9.19 -13.84
N PRO A 141 -16.49 -8.04 -13.29
CA PRO A 141 -17.72 -7.98 -12.53
C PRO A 141 -18.95 -8.35 -13.39
N GLU A 142 -19.94 -8.99 -12.78
CA GLU A 142 -21.25 -9.30 -13.37
C GLU A 142 -22.33 -9.35 -12.28
N ALA A 143 -23.59 -9.60 -12.63
CA ALA A 143 -24.71 -9.51 -11.67
C ALA A 143 -24.54 -10.37 -10.41
N GLY A 144 -23.85 -11.52 -10.52
CA GLY A 144 -23.51 -12.39 -9.40
C GLY A 144 -22.10 -12.20 -8.81
N ARG A 145 -21.30 -11.26 -9.34
CA ARG A 145 -19.95 -10.94 -8.85
C ARG A 145 -19.79 -9.44 -8.70
N ILE A 146 -20.19 -8.93 -7.54
CA ILE A 146 -20.21 -7.49 -7.26
C ILE A 146 -19.12 -7.04 -6.29
N PHE A 147 -18.41 -7.97 -5.62
CA PHE A 147 -17.35 -7.63 -4.67
C PHE A 147 -15.95 -7.81 -5.24
N TYR A 148 -15.10 -6.87 -4.86
CA TYR A 148 -13.64 -6.98 -4.87
C TYR A 148 -13.14 -6.66 -3.46
N SER A 149 -11.88 -6.99 -3.15
CA SER A 149 -11.28 -6.86 -1.81
C SER A 149 -11.45 -5.47 -1.20
N ALA A 150 -11.35 -4.42 -2.02
CA ALA A 150 -11.58 -3.04 -1.62
C ALA A 150 -12.97 -2.83 -1.00
N GLU A 151 -14.05 -3.25 -1.67
CA GLU A 151 -15.40 -3.13 -1.12
C GLU A 151 -15.64 -4.07 0.06
N LEU A 152 -15.03 -5.26 0.07
CA LEU A 152 -15.12 -6.19 1.19
C LEU A 152 -14.53 -5.58 2.47
N SER A 153 -13.34 -4.98 2.38
CA SER A 153 -12.68 -4.30 3.50
C SER A 153 -13.50 -3.13 4.03
N ARG A 154 -14.16 -2.36 3.14
CA ARG A 154 -15.06 -1.26 3.54
C ARG A 154 -16.29 -1.75 4.26
N VAL A 155 -16.96 -2.78 3.75
CA VAL A 155 -18.13 -3.36 4.44
C VAL A 155 -17.73 -3.96 5.80
N ALA A 156 -16.53 -4.52 5.91
CA ALA A 156 -15.99 -4.96 7.19
C ALA A 156 -15.71 -3.79 8.15
N ALA A 157 -15.07 -2.72 7.68
CA ALA A 157 -14.82 -1.51 8.47
C ALA A 157 -16.12 -0.85 8.96
N GLU A 158 -17.16 -0.85 8.12
CA GLU A 158 -18.50 -0.35 8.43
C GLU A 158 -19.20 -1.16 9.54
N ARG A 159 -18.89 -2.46 9.73
CA ARG A 159 -19.76 -3.41 10.46
C ARG A 159 -19.08 -4.27 11.53
N CYS A 160 -17.76 -4.29 11.59
CA CYS A 160 -17.00 -5.19 12.47
C CYS A 160 -16.11 -4.42 13.44
N THR A 161 -15.79 -5.07 14.57
CA THR A 161 -14.90 -4.51 15.59
C THR A 161 -13.65 -5.37 15.82
N THR A 162 -13.64 -6.59 15.30
CA THR A 162 -12.52 -7.54 15.43
C THR A 162 -12.10 -8.11 14.08
N ALA A 163 -10.85 -8.57 13.99
CA ALA A 163 -10.27 -9.13 12.78
C ALA A 163 -10.99 -10.42 12.35
N ARG A 164 -11.35 -11.29 13.30
CA ARG A 164 -12.11 -12.53 12.99
C ARG A 164 -13.50 -12.23 12.45
N GLU A 165 -14.23 -11.29 13.05
CA GLU A 165 -15.55 -10.87 12.55
C GLU A 165 -15.45 -10.35 11.12
N ALA A 166 -14.44 -9.53 10.84
CA ALA A 166 -14.19 -8.99 9.51
C ALA A 166 -13.92 -10.09 8.49
N ILE A 167 -13.04 -11.05 8.78
CA ILE A 167 -12.72 -12.17 7.88
C ILE A 167 -13.97 -13.01 7.59
N VAL A 168 -14.74 -13.37 8.63
CA VAL A 168 -15.97 -14.15 8.47
C VAL A 168 -17.01 -13.40 7.63
N LEU A 169 -17.17 -12.09 7.87
CA LEU A 169 -18.09 -11.26 7.09
C LEU A 169 -17.67 -11.17 5.62
N MET A 170 -16.40 -10.89 5.35
CA MET A 170 -15.88 -10.80 3.98
C MET A 170 -16.05 -12.14 3.25
N GLY A 171 -15.70 -13.25 3.89
CA GLY A 171 -15.89 -14.58 3.33
C GLY A 171 -17.36 -14.92 3.03
N LYS A 172 -18.28 -14.52 3.92
CA LYS A 172 -19.73 -14.66 3.69
C LYS A 172 -20.19 -13.85 2.48
N LEU A 173 -19.79 -12.58 2.38
CA LEU A 173 -20.18 -11.70 1.27
C LEU A 173 -19.65 -12.22 -0.07
N MET A 174 -18.42 -12.73 -0.11
CA MET A 174 -17.87 -13.38 -1.29
C MET A 174 -18.69 -14.60 -1.73
N LYS A 175 -19.16 -15.42 -0.78
CA LYS A 175 -19.99 -16.59 -1.07
C LYS A 175 -21.37 -16.19 -1.60
N GLU A 176 -21.99 -15.16 -1.02
CA GLU A 176 -23.36 -14.74 -1.35
C GLU A 176 -23.46 -13.86 -2.60
N HIS A 177 -22.41 -13.08 -2.90
CA HIS A 177 -22.46 -12.00 -3.89
C HIS A 177 -21.29 -12.01 -4.88
N GLY A 178 -20.48 -13.07 -4.83
CA GLY A 178 -19.37 -13.33 -5.72
C GLY A 178 -18.16 -12.43 -5.53
N TYR A 179 -17.08 -12.79 -6.20
CA TYR A 179 -15.81 -12.08 -6.15
C TYR A 179 -15.24 -11.92 -7.56
N TYR A 180 -14.82 -10.72 -7.93
CA TYR A 180 -14.26 -10.43 -9.25
C TYR A 180 -12.81 -9.91 -9.17
N ALA A 181 -12.18 -9.79 -10.33
CA ALA A 181 -10.81 -9.29 -10.52
C ALA A 181 -9.71 -10.19 -9.95
N THR A 182 -8.61 -9.56 -9.52
CA THR A 182 -7.35 -10.15 -9.10
C THR A 182 -7.48 -10.96 -7.82
N GLY A 183 -6.49 -11.83 -7.58
CA GLY A 183 -6.31 -12.42 -6.27
C GLY A 183 -5.79 -11.38 -5.28
N GLU A 184 -6.03 -11.56 -3.99
CA GLU A 184 -5.73 -10.51 -3.01
C GLU A 184 -5.26 -11.08 -1.68
N THR A 185 -4.26 -10.44 -1.06
CA THR A 185 -3.90 -10.62 0.35
C THR A 185 -4.35 -9.40 1.12
N LEU A 186 -5.30 -9.56 2.04
CA LEU A 186 -5.68 -8.55 3.03
C LEU A 186 -5.07 -8.91 4.39
N LEU A 187 -4.30 -7.98 4.95
CA LEU A 187 -3.93 -8.01 6.35
C LEU A 187 -5.06 -7.41 7.16
N VAL A 188 -5.47 -8.11 8.22
CA VAL A 188 -6.56 -7.68 9.11
C VAL A 188 -6.07 -7.80 10.54
N GLY A 189 -5.98 -6.67 11.23
CA GLY A 189 -5.54 -6.63 12.62
C GLY A 189 -6.59 -5.96 13.50
N ASP A 190 -6.57 -6.29 14.79
CA ASP A 190 -7.27 -5.53 15.83
C ASP A 190 -6.36 -5.40 17.07
N THR A 191 -6.89 -4.96 18.21
CA THR A 191 -6.09 -4.79 19.43
C THR A 191 -5.51 -6.08 20.01
N LYS A 192 -5.89 -7.25 19.50
CA LYS A 192 -5.56 -8.57 20.06
C LYS A 192 -4.87 -9.49 19.07
N GLU A 193 -5.30 -9.49 17.82
CA GLU A 193 -4.90 -10.48 16.81
C GLU A 193 -4.46 -9.84 15.50
N ALA A 194 -3.57 -10.56 14.82
CA ALA A 194 -3.03 -10.25 13.51
C ALA A 194 -3.36 -11.38 12.53
N TRP A 195 -3.99 -11.08 11.40
CA TRP A 195 -4.41 -12.07 10.42
C TRP A 195 -3.99 -11.71 9.00
N VAL A 196 -3.72 -12.74 8.20
CA VAL A 196 -3.54 -12.67 6.75
C VAL A 196 -4.71 -13.39 6.11
N MET A 197 -5.53 -12.72 5.31
CA MET A 197 -6.61 -13.32 4.53
C MET A 197 -6.25 -13.24 3.04
N GLU A 198 -6.23 -14.38 2.36
CA GLU A 198 -5.98 -14.50 0.94
C GLU A 198 -7.24 -14.95 0.22
N MET A 199 -7.54 -14.36 -0.93
CA MET A 199 -8.78 -14.59 -1.66
C MET A 199 -8.59 -14.56 -3.17
N CYS A 200 -9.41 -15.32 -3.90
CA CYS A 200 -9.50 -15.24 -5.35
C CYS A 200 -10.85 -15.72 -5.88
N ALA A 201 -11.13 -15.40 -7.15
CA ALA A 201 -12.22 -16.00 -7.89
C ALA A 201 -11.86 -17.41 -8.38
N VAL A 202 -12.89 -18.20 -8.74
CA VAL A 202 -12.76 -19.50 -9.40
C VAL A 202 -13.73 -19.61 -10.57
N PRO A 203 -13.42 -20.41 -11.60
CA PRO A 203 -14.35 -20.62 -12.72
C PRO A 203 -15.57 -21.45 -12.30
N ASN A 204 -16.62 -21.42 -13.12
CA ASN A 204 -17.85 -22.21 -12.97
C ASN A 204 -18.71 -21.95 -11.72
N GLN A 205 -18.37 -20.97 -10.88
CA GLN A 205 -19.23 -20.44 -9.83
C GLN A 205 -19.04 -18.94 -9.66
N GLU A 206 -20.06 -18.24 -9.16
CA GLU A 206 -19.99 -16.79 -8.93
C GLU A 206 -19.18 -16.45 -7.66
N GLY A 207 -19.28 -17.29 -6.63
CA GLY A 207 -18.55 -17.18 -5.37
C GLY A 207 -17.02 -17.27 -5.49
N GLY A 208 -16.30 -16.46 -4.72
CA GLY A 208 -14.85 -16.61 -4.53
C GLY A 208 -14.49 -17.62 -3.45
N ILE A 209 -13.23 -18.05 -3.43
CA ILE A 209 -12.65 -18.85 -2.36
C ILE A 209 -11.63 -18.02 -1.57
N TRP A 210 -11.47 -18.34 -0.29
CA TRP A 210 -10.51 -17.66 0.58
C TRP A 210 -9.93 -18.61 1.63
N ALA A 211 -8.75 -18.24 2.12
CA ALA A 211 -8.09 -18.82 3.28
C ALA A 211 -7.52 -17.69 4.13
N ALA A 212 -7.49 -17.84 5.44
CA ALA A 212 -6.91 -16.88 6.36
C ALA A 212 -6.11 -17.58 7.43
N LYS A 213 -4.94 -17.01 7.76
CA LYS A 213 -4.03 -17.54 8.77
C LYS A 213 -3.65 -16.47 9.79
N ARG A 214 -3.70 -16.82 11.08
CA ARG A 214 -3.24 -15.94 12.14
C ARG A 214 -1.73 -15.83 12.13
N VAL A 215 -1.21 -14.63 12.29
CA VAL A 215 0.20 -14.39 12.60
C VAL A 215 0.37 -14.53 14.12
N PRO A 216 1.29 -15.38 14.61
CA PRO A 216 1.53 -15.51 16.04
C PRO A 216 1.87 -14.17 16.69
N ASP A 217 1.50 -14.01 17.96
CA ASP A 217 1.61 -12.72 18.66
C ASP A 217 3.05 -12.19 18.69
N ASP A 218 4.06 -13.07 18.73
CA ASP A 218 5.48 -12.70 18.76
C ASP A 218 6.17 -12.76 17.39
N GLU A 219 5.39 -12.78 16.30
CA GLU A 219 5.90 -12.87 14.93
C GLU A 219 5.51 -11.69 14.02
N PHE A 220 6.17 -11.65 12.87
CA PHE A 220 6.05 -10.67 11.81
C PHE A 220 5.77 -11.36 10.47
N PHE A 221 4.95 -10.74 9.63
CA PHE A 221 4.62 -11.19 8.28
C PHE A 221 4.78 -10.06 7.26
N VAL A 222 5.17 -10.43 6.02
CA VAL A 222 5.22 -9.53 4.86
C VAL A 222 4.68 -10.24 3.61
N ALA A 223 3.86 -9.54 2.82
CA ALA A 223 3.40 -9.98 1.49
C ALA A 223 3.78 -8.99 0.39
N ALA A 224 4.10 -9.59 -0.76
CA ALA A 224 4.95 -9.14 -1.87
C ALA A 224 4.33 -9.05 -3.27
N ASN A 225 3.01 -8.98 -3.48
CA ASN A 225 2.30 -9.27 -4.75
C ASN A 225 2.24 -10.76 -5.12
N GLU A 226 2.42 -11.61 -4.12
CA GLU A 226 2.35 -13.06 -4.23
C GLU A 226 1.66 -13.60 -2.97
N PHE A 227 0.82 -14.62 -3.15
CA PHE A 227 0.21 -15.35 -2.04
C PHE A 227 1.28 -16.06 -1.19
N ARG A 228 1.04 -16.14 0.12
CA ARG A 228 2.01 -16.62 1.12
C ARG A 228 1.46 -17.75 1.96
N ILE A 229 0.14 -17.97 2.00
CA ILE A 229 -0.43 -19.12 2.69
C ILE A 229 -0.10 -20.38 1.88
N ARG A 230 0.40 -21.42 2.58
CA ARG A 230 0.79 -22.71 2.00
C ARG A 230 -0.22 -23.77 2.39
N GLU A 231 0.17 -24.72 3.23
CA GLU A 231 -0.68 -25.84 3.61
C GLU A 231 -1.92 -25.40 4.39
N ILE A 232 -3.09 -25.85 3.94
CA ILE A 232 -4.35 -25.73 4.65
C ILE A 232 -4.56 -26.99 5.49
N ASP A 233 -4.45 -26.84 6.81
CA ASP A 233 -4.70 -27.89 7.78
C ASP A 233 -6.04 -27.64 8.48
N PRO A 234 -7.07 -28.48 8.25
CA PRO A 234 -8.39 -28.32 8.87
C PRO A 234 -8.40 -28.34 10.40
N ASP A 235 -7.36 -28.93 11.02
CA ASP A 235 -7.26 -29.05 12.48
C ASP A 235 -6.49 -27.88 13.12
N ASP A 236 -5.94 -26.94 12.32
CA ASP A 236 -5.22 -25.76 12.81
C ASP A 236 -6.21 -24.67 13.27
N PRO A 237 -6.25 -24.32 14.57
CA PRO A 237 -7.18 -23.30 15.09
C PRO A 237 -6.83 -21.88 14.65
N ASP A 238 -5.63 -21.67 14.11
CA ASP A 238 -5.16 -20.42 13.53
C ASP A 238 -5.40 -20.35 12.01
N LEU A 239 -6.19 -21.28 11.45
CA LEU A 239 -6.68 -21.25 10.07
C LEU A 239 -8.21 -21.07 10.00
N MET A 240 -8.65 -20.25 9.04
CA MET A 240 -10.05 -20.12 8.62
C MET A 240 -10.09 -20.18 7.09
N TYR A 241 -11.09 -20.80 6.48
CA TYR A 241 -11.17 -20.89 5.02
C TYR A 241 -12.61 -21.11 4.54
N SER A 242 -12.84 -20.96 3.24
CA SER A 242 -14.14 -21.26 2.62
C SER A 242 -14.60 -22.69 2.96
N GLU A 243 -15.84 -22.84 3.44
CA GLU A 243 -16.42 -24.14 3.82
C GLU A 243 -16.32 -25.21 2.71
N ASP A 244 -16.41 -24.79 1.45
CA ASP A 244 -16.38 -25.63 0.25
C ASP A 244 -15.00 -25.68 -0.44
N LEU A 245 -13.95 -25.11 0.16
CA LEU A 245 -12.63 -24.93 -0.44
C LEU A 245 -12.08 -26.20 -1.09
N PHE A 246 -11.95 -27.28 -0.31
CA PHE A 246 -11.37 -28.54 -0.78
C PHE A 246 -12.15 -29.14 -1.95
N LYS A 247 -13.48 -29.12 -1.85
CA LYS A 247 -14.37 -29.65 -2.89
C LYS A 247 -14.25 -28.83 -4.17
N VAL A 248 -14.28 -27.50 -4.07
CA VAL A 248 -14.16 -26.61 -5.23
C VAL A 248 -12.83 -26.84 -5.94
N LEU A 249 -11.71 -26.92 -5.21
CA LEU A 249 -10.40 -27.14 -5.83
C LEU A 249 -10.24 -28.55 -6.42
N GLU A 250 -10.84 -29.57 -5.82
CA GLU A 250 -10.89 -30.93 -6.38
C GLU A 250 -11.72 -30.97 -7.67
N ASP A 251 -12.92 -30.39 -7.67
CA ASP A 251 -13.82 -30.33 -8.84
C ASP A 251 -13.18 -29.58 -10.02
N LEU A 252 -12.31 -28.60 -9.74
CA LEU A 252 -11.52 -27.87 -10.73
C LEU A 252 -10.26 -28.61 -11.20
N GLY A 253 -9.87 -29.68 -10.51
CA GLY A 253 -8.60 -30.37 -10.72
C GLY A 253 -7.38 -29.52 -10.35
N TRP A 254 -7.56 -28.51 -9.49
CA TRP A 254 -6.48 -27.65 -8.99
C TRP A 254 -5.77 -28.25 -7.77
N TRP A 255 -6.38 -29.25 -7.15
CA TRP A 255 -5.81 -30.07 -6.07
C TRP A 255 -6.31 -31.52 -6.19
N ASP A 256 -5.44 -32.48 -5.88
CA ASP A 256 -5.79 -33.90 -5.77
C ASP A 256 -5.50 -34.38 -4.35
N PRO A 257 -6.50 -34.84 -3.57
CA PRO A 257 -6.29 -35.33 -2.20
C PRO A 257 -5.29 -36.49 -2.10
N LYS A 258 -5.03 -37.21 -3.20
CA LYS A 258 -4.02 -38.28 -3.25
C LYS A 258 -2.59 -37.75 -3.24
N GLN A 259 -2.37 -36.47 -3.55
CA GLN A 259 -1.05 -35.83 -3.59
C GLN A 259 -0.65 -35.23 -2.23
N GLY A 260 -1.55 -35.22 -1.25
CA GLY A 260 -1.28 -34.78 0.12
C GLY A 260 -2.14 -33.59 0.54
N LYS A 261 -1.64 -32.83 1.53
CA LYS A 261 -2.31 -31.63 2.03
C LYS A 261 -2.46 -30.59 0.91
N LEU A 262 -3.53 -29.82 0.95
CA LEU A 262 -3.77 -28.72 0.03
C LEU A 262 -2.75 -27.60 0.27
N ASP A 263 -1.94 -27.26 -0.74
CA ASP A 263 -1.11 -26.05 -0.76
C ASP A 263 -1.88 -24.93 -1.48
N TRP A 264 -2.26 -23.89 -0.73
CA TRP A 264 -3.06 -22.78 -1.22
C TRP A 264 -2.39 -22.03 -2.38
N LEU A 265 -1.15 -21.57 -2.22
CA LEU A 265 -0.42 -20.84 -3.26
C LEU A 265 -0.34 -21.66 -4.56
N GLU A 266 0.07 -22.93 -4.49
CA GLU A 266 0.19 -23.80 -5.67
C GLU A 266 -1.18 -24.08 -6.34
N ALA A 267 -2.24 -24.24 -5.53
CA ALA A 267 -3.57 -24.53 -6.03
C ALA A 267 -4.19 -23.34 -6.77
N ILE A 268 -4.01 -22.11 -6.30
CA ILE A 268 -4.75 -20.94 -6.81
C ILE A 268 -3.92 -19.95 -7.65
N SER A 269 -2.59 -20.06 -7.64
CA SER A 269 -1.68 -19.14 -8.35
C SER A 269 -0.73 -19.86 -9.30
N VAL A 270 -0.08 -19.09 -10.18
CA VAL A 270 1.04 -19.57 -10.99
C VAL A 270 2.40 -19.28 -10.33
N GLY A 271 2.39 -18.80 -9.09
CA GLY A 271 3.58 -18.44 -8.31
C GLY A 271 4.01 -17.01 -8.55
N GLU A 272 5.30 -16.74 -8.30
CA GLU A 272 5.96 -15.48 -8.64
C GLU A 272 5.65 -15.02 -10.07
N TYR A 273 5.58 -13.70 -10.25
CA TYR A 273 5.24 -13.11 -11.54
C TYR A 273 6.25 -13.48 -12.64
N ASN A 274 5.87 -13.22 -13.90
CA ASN A 274 6.69 -13.40 -15.10
C ASN A 274 8.05 -12.68 -15.07
N HIS A 275 8.25 -11.81 -14.09
CA HIS A 275 9.52 -11.23 -13.71
C HIS A 275 9.98 -11.84 -12.38
N PRO A 276 10.88 -12.85 -12.41
CA PRO A 276 11.44 -13.40 -11.19
C PRO A 276 12.00 -12.28 -10.31
N TYR A 277 11.74 -12.36 -9.00
CA TYR A 277 12.16 -11.38 -8.01
C TYR A 277 11.41 -10.04 -8.02
N TYR A 278 10.29 -9.91 -8.75
CA TYR A 278 9.36 -8.79 -8.58
C TYR A 278 8.77 -8.72 -7.15
N SER A 279 8.43 -9.88 -6.60
CA SER A 279 7.82 -10.05 -5.27
C SER A 279 8.85 -10.54 -4.27
N LEU A 280 9.54 -11.62 -4.63
CA LEU A 280 10.35 -12.40 -3.70
C LEU A 280 11.59 -11.64 -3.21
N ARG A 281 12.09 -10.66 -3.96
CA ARG A 281 13.18 -9.78 -3.50
C ARG A 281 12.73 -8.87 -2.37
N ARG A 282 11.52 -8.32 -2.44
CA ARG A 282 10.96 -7.47 -1.38
C ARG A 282 10.71 -8.28 -0.12
N VAL A 283 10.11 -9.45 -0.25
CA VAL A 283 9.90 -10.39 0.87
C VAL A 283 11.24 -10.71 1.55
N TRP A 284 12.24 -11.14 0.76
CA TRP A 284 13.58 -11.40 1.28
C TRP A 284 14.16 -10.19 2.00
N ARG A 285 14.09 -9.01 1.37
CA ARG A 285 14.73 -7.80 1.92
C ARG A 285 14.13 -7.43 3.25
N VAL A 286 12.81 -7.43 3.36
CA VAL A 286 12.13 -7.15 4.63
C VAL A 286 12.50 -8.20 5.68
N MET A 287 12.44 -9.49 5.35
CA MET A 287 12.81 -10.56 6.29
C MET A 287 14.27 -10.49 6.72
N SER A 288 15.21 -10.15 5.84
CA SER A 288 16.64 -10.01 6.17
C SER A 288 16.92 -8.81 7.09
N LYS A 289 16.10 -7.75 7.03
CA LYS A 289 16.19 -6.60 7.96
C LYS A 289 15.54 -6.90 9.31
N VAL A 290 14.42 -7.62 9.33
CA VAL A 290 13.67 -7.95 10.55
C VAL A 290 14.30 -9.13 11.32
N LYS A 291 14.87 -10.09 10.60
CA LYS A 291 15.51 -11.30 11.14
C LYS A 291 16.88 -11.57 10.49
N PRO A 292 17.87 -10.68 10.69
CA PRO A 292 19.21 -10.86 10.12
C PRO A 292 19.89 -12.17 10.56
N SER A 293 19.62 -12.68 11.77
CA SER A 293 20.19 -13.92 12.30
C SER A 293 19.81 -15.18 11.50
N ALA A 294 18.68 -15.15 10.78
CA ALA A 294 18.26 -16.25 9.92
C ALA A 294 19.06 -16.35 8.63
N ASN A 295 19.76 -15.27 8.23
CA ASN A 295 20.60 -15.22 7.03
C ASN A 295 19.89 -15.78 5.77
N PHE A 296 18.66 -15.34 5.54
CA PHE A 296 17.89 -15.76 4.37
C PHE A 296 18.66 -15.45 3.08
N SER A 297 18.76 -16.45 2.19
CA SER A 297 19.33 -16.26 0.85
C SER A 297 18.43 -15.32 0.04
N PRO A 298 18.99 -14.34 -0.70
CA PRO A 298 18.23 -13.57 -1.69
C PRO A 298 17.81 -14.41 -2.90
N TRP A 299 18.33 -15.62 -3.03
CA TRP A 299 18.12 -16.52 -4.15
C TRP A 299 17.27 -17.71 -3.74
N VAL A 300 16.30 -18.05 -4.60
CA VAL A 300 15.37 -19.18 -4.44
C VAL A 300 15.35 -20.06 -5.69
N GLU A 301 14.82 -21.26 -5.54
CA GLU A 301 14.75 -22.26 -6.62
C GLU A 301 13.74 -21.88 -7.70
N ASP A 302 12.53 -21.47 -7.30
CA ASP A 302 11.44 -21.12 -8.21
C ASP A 302 10.45 -20.11 -7.59
N GLY A 303 9.39 -19.81 -8.34
CA GLY A 303 8.28 -18.95 -7.94
C GLY A 303 7.28 -19.59 -6.98
N PHE A 304 7.52 -20.79 -6.47
CA PHE A 304 6.74 -21.45 -5.41
C PHE A 304 7.59 -21.74 -4.19
N THR A 305 8.64 -20.94 -3.99
CA THR A 305 9.65 -21.14 -2.96
C THR A 305 9.08 -21.33 -1.55
N ARG A 306 9.70 -22.23 -0.78
CA ARG A 306 9.47 -22.39 0.66
C ARG A 306 10.60 -21.79 1.51
N ALA A 307 11.57 -21.14 0.88
CA ALA A 307 12.74 -20.58 1.55
C ALA A 307 12.38 -19.43 2.52
N TYR A 308 11.27 -18.74 2.25
CA TYR A 308 10.76 -17.66 3.10
C TYR A 308 9.51 -18.17 3.83
N PRO A 309 9.56 -18.42 5.15
CA PRO A 309 8.42 -18.94 5.91
C PRO A 309 7.24 -17.96 5.90
N PHE A 310 6.04 -18.43 6.27
CA PHE A 310 4.85 -17.58 6.36
C PHE A 310 5.13 -16.33 7.21
N SER A 311 5.57 -16.53 8.45
CA SER A 311 5.94 -15.49 9.40
C SER A 311 7.27 -15.82 10.08
N VAL A 312 7.88 -14.82 10.73
CA VAL A 312 9.13 -14.97 11.48
C VAL A 312 9.07 -14.22 12.80
N LYS A 313 9.69 -14.76 13.84
CA LYS A 313 10.01 -13.99 15.05
C LYS A 313 11.16 -13.01 14.77
N PRO A 314 10.92 -11.68 14.86
CA PRO A 314 11.97 -10.68 14.69
C PRO A 314 13.13 -10.89 15.67
N ASP A 315 14.34 -10.52 15.28
CA ASP A 315 15.49 -10.58 16.21
C ASP A 315 15.40 -9.50 17.29
N ASN A 316 14.78 -8.37 16.95
CA ASN A 316 14.41 -7.30 17.87
C ASN A 316 12.94 -6.95 17.65
N LYS A 317 12.24 -6.59 18.74
CA LYS A 317 10.88 -6.05 18.64
C LYS A 317 10.85 -4.83 17.71
N LEU A 318 9.75 -4.66 16.98
CA LEU A 318 9.58 -3.62 15.98
C LEU A 318 8.72 -2.48 16.52
N SER A 319 9.21 -1.25 16.42
CA SER A 319 8.38 -0.05 16.62
C SER A 319 7.64 0.31 15.34
N ALA A 320 6.62 1.18 15.43
CA ALA A 320 6.00 1.75 14.24
C ALA A 320 7.02 2.48 13.36
N GLN A 321 8.00 3.15 13.96
CA GLN A 321 9.07 3.84 13.23
C GLN A 321 9.99 2.85 12.49
N ASP A 322 10.26 1.67 13.06
CA ASP A 322 11.00 0.61 12.35
C ASP A 322 10.24 0.13 11.12
N VAL A 323 8.92 -0.07 11.24
CA VAL A 323 8.06 -0.45 10.10
C VAL A 323 8.04 0.65 9.03
N MET A 324 7.90 1.92 9.41
CA MET A 324 8.02 3.06 8.48
C MET A 324 9.35 3.03 7.71
N ASN A 325 10.45 2.73 8.42
CA ASN A 325 11.78 2.66 7.82
C ASN A 325 11.97 1.48 6.87
N LEU A 326 11.26 0.36 7.07
CA LEU A 326 11.30 -0.78 6.13
C LEU A 326 10.79 -0.36 4.75
N TYR A 327 9.72 0.44 4.68
CA TYR A 327 9.16 0.91 3.42
C TYR A 327 10.06 1.87 2.63
N ARG A 328 11.09 2.44 3.25
CA ARG A 328 11.99 3.43 2.62
C ARG A 328 13.08 2.81 1.74
N ASP A 329 13.18 1.48 1.74
CA ASP A 329 14.35 0.76 1.25
C ASP A 329 14.30 0.49 -0.27
N HIS A 330 15.46 0.64 -0.89
CA HIS A 330 15.75 0.31 -2.29
C HIS A 330 16.94 -0.67 -2.38
N TYR A 331 16.99 -1.61 -1.43
CA TYR A 331 18.02 -2.62 -1.27
C TYR A 331 19.40 -2.09 -0.87
N GLU A 332 19.46 -0.94 -0.19
CA GLU A 332 20.71 -0.27 0.16
C GLU A 332 21.67 -1.19 0.92
N GLY A 333 22.95 -1.16 0.53
CA GLY A 333 24.00 -1.98 1.14
C GLY A 333 24.02 -3.46 0.70
N THR A 334 23.24 -3.84 -0.30
CA THR A 334 23.26 -5.17 -0.92
C THR A 334 23.81 -5.09 -2.34
N GLU A 335 23.98 -6.24 -3.01
CA GLU A 335 24.33 -6.25 -4.44
C GLU A 335 23.21 -5.70 -5.34
N PHE A 336 21.99 -5.57 -4.82
CA PHE A 336 20.82 -5.04 -5.52
C PHE A 336 20.57 -3.55 -5.26
N ASP A 337 21.49 -2.88 -4.55
CA ASP A 337 21.35 -1.47 -4.15
C ASP A 337 21.11 -0.55 -5.36
N MET A 338 19.87 -0.02 -5.44
CA MET A 338 19.44 0.77 -6.58
C MET A 338 20.01 2.20 -6.58
N THR A 339 20.65 2.63 -5.50
CA THR A 339 21.32 3.94 -5.40
C THR A 339 22.73 3.94 -6.01
N ARG A 340 23.18 2.78 -6.54
CA ARG A 340 24.54 2.57 -7.04
C ARG A 340 24.58 2.23 -8.53
N GLY A 341 25.77 2.35 -9.09
CA GLY A 341 26.07 1.98 -10.48
C GLY A 341 25.52 2.95 -11.52
N MET A 342 25.71 2.58 -12.78
CA MET A 342 25.32 3.39 -13.94
C MET A 342 23.84 3.73 -13.97
N ALA A 343 22.98 2.77 -13.62
CA ALA A 343 21.53 2.95 -13.65
C ALA A 343 21.04 4.02 -12.66
N ALA A 344 21.81 4.31 -11.60
CA ALA A 344 21.49 5.34 -10.63
C ALA A 344 21.96 6.75 -11.05
N GLY A 345 22.64 6.87 -12.19
CA GLY A 345 23.19 8.13 -12.66
C GLY A 345 24.26 8.73 -11.73
N PRO A 346 24.71 9.97 -12.00
CA PRO A 346 25.81 10.59 -11.27
C PRO A 346 25.50 10.89 -9.79
N PHE A 347 24.21 10.93 -9.43
CA PHE A 347 23.76 11.35 -8.11
C PHE A 347 23.00 10.25 -7.34
N GLY A 348 23.08 8.99 -7.77
CA GLY A 348 22.60 7.84 -7.01
C GLY A 348 21.08 7.75 -6.89
N LEU A 349 20.34 8.16 -7.93
CA LEU A 349 18.88 8.11 -7.98
C LEU A 349 18.39 6.64 -8.03
N PRO A 350 17.61 6.16 -7.03
CA PRO A 350 17.10 4.79 -7.04
C PRO A 350 15.96 4.56 -8.03
N GLU A 351 15.41 5.62 -8.64
CA GLU A 351 14.22 5.47 -9.48
C GLU A 351 14.48 4.74 -10.79
N ARG A 352 13.54 3.86 -11.14
CA ARG A 352 13.50 3.18 -12.44
C ARG A 352 12.16 3.44 -13.11
N TYR A 353 12.23 3.98 -14.33
CA TYR A 353 11.04 4.22 -15.14
C TYR A 353 10.72 2.96 -15.91
N PHE A 354 9.45 2.53 -15.82
CA PHE A 354 9.01 1.32 -16.49
C PHE A 354 9.09 1.49 -17.99
N GLY A 355 9.79 0.57 -18.62
CA GLY A 355 9.85 0.37 -20.05
C GLY A 355 8.95 -0.78 -20.50
N PRO A 356 9.01 -1.14 -21.79
CA PRO A 356 8.19 -2.21 -22.37
C PRO A 356 8.48 -3.61 -21.81
N TYR A 357 9.48 -3.73 -20.95
CA TYR A 357 9.95 -4.98 -20.39
C TYR A 357 9.62 -5.15 -18.91
N ASP A 358 9.10 -4.12 -18.23
CA ASP A 358 8.80 -4.21 -16.80
C ASP A 358 7.44 -4.85 -16.52
N GLY A 359 7.40 -5.66 -15.47
CA GLY A 359 6.19 -6.32 -15.00
C GLY A 359 5.25 -5.37 -14.28
N LYS A 360 3.95 -5.53 -14.54
CA LYS A 360 2.88 -4.90 -13.75
C LYS A 360 2.18 -5.98 -12.95
N SER A 361 1.60 -5.64 -11.81
CA SER A 361 0.62 -6.53 -11.17
C SER A 361 -0.70 -6.46 -11.96
N PRO A 362 -1.45 -7.56 -12.14
CA PRO A 362 -0.99 -8.96 -12.18
C PRO A 362 -0.51 -9.33 -13.59
N ASP A 363 0.81 -9.48 -13.80
CA ASP A 363 1.39 -10.05 -15.03
C ASP A 363 1.74 -11.52 -14.80
N VAL A 364 0.71 -12.30 -14.49
CA VAL A 364 0.77 -13.76 -14.29
C VAL A 364 0.12 -14.56 -15.42
N ALA A 365 -0.47 -13.88 -16.40
CA ALA A 365 -1.30 -14.52 -17.43
C ALA A 365 -0.52 -15.41 -18.41
N SER A 366 0.81 -15.44 -18.34
CA SER A 366 1.66 -16.20 -19.27
C SER A 366 2.97 -16.61 -18.60
N PRO A 367 2.99 -17.69 -17.79
CA PRO A 367 4.18 -18.12 -17.03
C PRO A 367 5.42 -18.36 -17.91
N ASP A 368 5.24 -18.59 -19.22
CA ASP A 368 6.33 -18.75 -20.20
C ASP A 368 6.96 -17.43 -20.66
N ARG A 369 6.32 -16.28 -20.39
CA ARG A 369 6.79 -14.97 -20.83
C ARG A 369 7.96 -14.54 -19.95
N LYS A 370 9.15 -14.41 -20.55
CA LYS A 370 10.32 -13.86 -19.87
C LYS A 370 10.43 -12.35 -20.11
N MET A 371 10.53 -11.60 -19.03
CA MET A 371 10.74 -10.15 -19.04
C MET A 371 12.22 -9.79 -19.10
N ILE A 372 12.78 -9.79 -20.32
CA ILE A 372 14.20 -9.46 -20.53
C ILE A 372 14.40 -7.95 -20.39
N GLY A 373 15.17 -7.54 -19.38
CA GLY A 373 15.52 -6.13 -19.14
C GLY A 373 14.61 -5.40 -18.15
N ALA A 374 13.73 -6.11 -17.44
CA ALA A 374 12.98 -5.57 -16.30
C ALA A 374 13.90 -5.17 -15.14
N TRP A 375 13.49 -4.16 -14.40
CA TRP A 375 14.17 -3.73 -13.18
C TRP A 375 13.67 -4.49 -11.96
N GLU A 376 14.56 -4.73 -11.00
CA GLU A 376 14.18 -5.10 -9.63
C GLU A 376 13.18 -4.07 -9.08
N ARG A 377 12.13 -4.54 -8.41
CA ARG A 377 11.10 -3.67 -7.81
C ARG A 377 11.45 -3.43 -6.33
N PRO A 378 11.76 -2.19 -5.89
CA PRO A 378 12.03 -1.87 -4.49
C PRO A 378 10.75 -1.76 -3.66
N LEU A 379 10.91 -1.54 -2.34
CA LEU A 379 9.80 -1.23 -1.43
C LEU A 379 9.29 0.19 -1.63
N SER A 380 10.19 1.17 -1.66
CA SER A 380 9.85 2.56 -2.01
C SER A 380 9.96 2.76 -3.53
N VAL A 381 8.85 3.07 -4.18
CA VAL A 381 8.77 3.23 -5.65
C VAL A 381 8.24 4.61 -6.03
N ARG A 382 8.70 5.19 -7.16
CA ARG A 382 8.22 6.49 -7.69
C ARG A 382 6.70 6.64 -7.86
N TYR A 383 5.97 5.54 -7.98
CA TYR A 383 4.53 5.52 -8.24
C TYR A 383 3.74 5.09 -7.00
N ALA A 384 4.39 5.06 -5.82
CA ALA A 384 3.73 4.95 -4.54
C ALA A 384 2.85 6.17 -4.32
N GLY A 385 1.56 5.94 -4.18
CA GLY A 385 0.58 6.97 -3.95
C GLY A 385 0.63 7.49 -2.52
N TYR A 386 0.65 6.55 -1.57
CA TYR A 386 0.87 6.79 -0.15
C TYR A 386 1.36 5.52 0.55
N THR A 387 1.85 5.69 1.76
CA THR A 387 2.14 4.58 2.68
C THR A 387 1.51 4.88 4.02
N PHE A 388 0.94 3.87 4.68
CA PHE A 388 0.49 4.01 6.05
C PHE A 388 1.05 2.91 6.97
N VAL A 389 1.16 3.26 8.25
CA VAL A 389 1.44 2.33 9.35
C VAL A 389 0.36 2.53 10.40
N ASN A 390 -0.53 1.56 10.54
CA ASN A 390 -1.62 1.56 11.50
C ASN A 390 -1.21 0.85 12.78
N GLN A 391 -1.50 1.44 13.93
CA GLN A 391 -1.33 0.81 15.25
C GLN A 391 -2.67 0.63 15.94
N ALA A 392 -2.95 -0.58 16.42
CA ALA A 392 -4.05 -0.89 17.33
C ALA A 392 -3.51 -1.06 18.76
N ARG A 393 -3.79 -0.10 19.64
CA ARG A 393 -3.20 0.00 20.98
C ARG A 393 -4.21 -0.42 22.05
N GLY A 394 -4.24 -1.72 22.36
CA GLY A 394 -5.24 -2.32 23.25
C GLY A 394 -5.25 -1.84 24.72
N TRP A 395 -4.24 -1.05 25.14
CA TRP A 395 -4.21 -0.42 26.46
C TRP A 395 -4.94 0.92 26.52
N LEU A 396 -5.44 1.43 25.39
CA LEU A 396 -6.23 2.65 25.30
C LEU A 396 -7.64 2.37 24.75
N PRO A 397 -8.64 3.18 25.11
CA PRO A 397 -9.98 3.09 24.52
C PRO A 397 -9.93 3.27 23.00
N ASP A 398 -10.86 2.65 22.27
CA ASP A 398 -10.95 2.69 20.80
C ASP A 398 -10.86 4.10 20.20
N ALA A 399 -11.48 5.08 20.86
CA ALA A 399 -11.46 6.48 20.44
C ALA A 399 -10.06 7.13 20.45
N ILE A 400 -9.07 6.50 21.09
CA ILE A 400 -7.71 7.04 21.29
C ILE A 400 -6.66 6.05 20.78
N GLY A 401 -6.87 4.75 21.01
CA GLY A 401 -5.85 3.72 20.78
C GLY A 401 -5.45 3.55 19.32
N GLY A 402 -6.34 3.77 18.36
CA GLY A 402 -6.02 3.63 16.94
C GLY A 402 -5.23 4.82 16.41
N ILE A 403 -4.04 4.58 15.86
CA ILE A 403 -3.24 5.61 15.16
C ILE A 403 -2.94 5.14 13.74
N CYS A 404 -3.39 5.92 12.75
CA CYS A 404 -2.95 5.80 11.36
C CYS A 404 -1.82 6.79 11.12
N TRP A 405 -0.60 6.31 11.00
CA TRP A 405 0.54 7.10 10.55
C TRP A 405 0.53 7.12 9.03
N PHE A 406 0.18 8.25 8.42
CA PHE A 406 -0.01 8.36 6.97
C PHE A 406 1.07 9.24 6.33
N GLY A 407 1.76 8.70 5.32
CA GLY A 407 2.76 9.39 4.51
C GLY A 407 2.29 9.49 3.05
N PRO A 408 1.97 10.70 2.53
CA PRO A 408 1.65 10.88 1.11
C PRO A 408 2.88 10.70 0.22
N ASP A 409 2.70 10.20 -1.01
CA ASP A 409 3.78 9.83 -1.94
C ASP A 409 4.70 8.73 -1.37
N LYS A 410 5.88 8.53 -1.97
CA LYS A 410 6.78 7.42 -1.62
C LYS A 410 7.42 7.59 -0.24
N ALA A 411 7.50 6.49 0.51
CA ALA A 411 7.99 6.45 1.88
C ALA A 411 9.41 7.05 2.06
N ALA A 412 10.30 6.89 1.06
CA ALA A 412 11.67 7.38 1.13
C ALA A 412 11.79 8.91 1.24
N THR A 413 10.80 9.66 0.76
CA THR A 413 10.83 11.13 0.73
C THR A 413 9.58 11.78 1.32
N THR A 414 8.76 11.02 2.04
CA THR A 414 7.59 11.54 2.79
C THR A 414 7.91 11.76 4.26
N ALA A 415 6.99 12.30 5.03
CA ALA A 415 6.98 12.18 6.48
C ALA A 415 5.62 11.61 6.89
N PHE A 416 5.64 10.63 7.79
CA PHE A 416 4.41 10.07 8.33
C PHE A 416 3.78 11.07 9.30
N VAL A 417 2.45 11.20 9.28
CA VAL A 417 1.68 12.06 10.19
C VAL A 417 0.62 11.23 10.91
N PRO A 418 0.48 11.32 12.25
CA PRO A 418 -0.46 10.50 13.02
C PRO A 418 -1.88 11.06 12.98
N PHE A 419 -2.84 10.19 12.67
CA PHE A 419 -4.28 10.43 12.74
C PHE A 419 -4.95 9.44 13.70
N TYR A 420 -5.68 9.95 14.68
CA TYR A 420 -6.42 9.12 15.63
C TYR A 420 -7.69 8.54 15.01
N SER A 421 -7.92 7.23 15.13
CA SER A 421 -9.14 6.54 14.64
C SER A 421 -10.45 7.17 15.14
N GLY A 422 -10.44 7.68 16.37
CA GLY A 422 -11.61 8.31 16.99
C GLY A 422 -11.82 9.78 16.62
N ALA A 423 -11.00 10.35 15.72
CA ALA A 423 -11.20 11.70 15.22
C ALA A 423 -12.57 11.86 14.56
N ALA A 424 -13.13 13.07 14.60
CA ALA A 424 -14.42 13.39 14.01
C ALA A 424 -14.35 13.68 12.52
N ASP A 425 -13.16 13.97 12.00
CA ASP A 425 -12.87 14.24 10.60
C ASP A 425 -11.34 14.23 10.38
N LEU A 426 -10.93 14.24 9.12
CA LEU A 426 -9.54 14.44 8.70
C LEU A 426 -9.31 15.88 8.18
N PRO A 427 -8.07 16.40 8.21
CA PRO A 427 -7.78 17.71 7.63
C PRO A 427 -8.11 17.75 6.13
N LYS A 428 -8.78 18.82 5.69
CA LYS A 428 -9.18 19.02 4.29
C LYS A 428 -8.04 18.76 3.29
N VAL A 429 -6.82 19.20 3.60
CA VAL A 429 -5.65 19.07 2.70
C VAL A 429 -5.27 17.62 2.38
N TYR A 430 -5.68 16.62 3.18
CA TYR A 430 -5.50 15.19 2.90
C TYR A 430 -6.72 14.55 2.21
N GLN A 431 -7.89 15.20 2.30
CA GLN A 431 -9.16 14.72 1.75
C GLN A 431 -9.47 15.31 0.36
N THR A 432 -8.60 16.17 -0.17
CA THR A 432 -8.80 16.88 -1.44
C THR A 432 -7.58 16.76 -2.33
N GLY A 433 -7.81 16.88 -3.63
CA GLY A 433 -6.76 16.84 -4.65
C GLY A 433 -6.93 15.67 -5.60
N TYR A 434 -6.51 15.90 -6.84
CA TYR A 434 -6.41 14.88 -7.88
C TYR A 434 -5.02 14.97 -8.49
N THR A 435 -4.53 13.84 -8.99
CA THR A 435 -3.17 13.70 -9.55
C THR A 435 -3.04 14.29 -10.95
N ASP A 436 -4.15 14.69 -11.58
CA ASP A 436 -4.18 15.28 -12.92
C ASP A 436 -3.93 16.80 -12.93
N THR A 437 -3.99 17.45 -11.77
CA THR A 437 -3.91 18.91 -11.64
C THR A 437 -3.06 19.30 -10.45
N PHE A 438 -1.92 19.96 -10.68
CA PHE A 438 -1.05 20.46 -9.62
C PHE A 438 -1.79 21.45 -8.70
N ASP A 439 -1.80 21.16 -7.40
CA ASP A 439 -2.54 21.95 -6.41
C ASP A 439 -1.74 22.10 -5.10
N ARG A 440 -1.38 23.35 -4.77
CA ARG A 440 -0.64 23.69 -3.54
C ARG A 440 -1.47 23.56 -2.26
N GLU A 441 -2.79 23.43 -2.37
CA GLU A 441 -3.70 23.27 -1.24
C GLU A 441 -3.90 21.80 -0.83
N THR A 442 -3.14 20.87 -1.42
CA THR A 442 -3.24 19.43 -1.15
C THR A 442 -1.94 18.90 -0.53
N ALA A 443 -2.08 17.95 0.39
CA ALA A 443 -0.94 17.31 1.04
C ALA A 443 -0.13 16.53 0.00
N TRP A 444 -0.79 15.69 -0.81
CA TRP A 444 -0.10 14.81 -1.75
C TRP A 444 0.84 15.57 -2.69
N TRP A 445 0.40 16.69 -3.28
CA TRP A 445 1.26 17.48 -4.17
C TRP A 445 2.46 18.12 -3.46
N ALA A 446 2.36 18.44 -2.16
CA ALA A 446 3.51 18.94 -1.40
C ALA A 446 4.62 17.89 -1.32
N PHE A 447 4.25 16.66 -0.95
CA PHE A 447 5.20 15.55 -0.83
C PHE A 447 5.71 15.08 -2.20
N ASN A 448 4.81 14.92 -3.17
CA ASN A 448 5.17 14.53 -4.53
C ASN A 448 6.09 15.54 -5.22
N PHE A 449 5.88 16.85 -5.01
CA PHE A 449 6.76 17.88 -5.56
C PHE A 449 8.19 17.77 -5.02
N VAL A 450 8.36 17.66 -3.70
CA VAL A 450 9.67 17.49 -3.05
C VAL A 450 10.36 16.22 -3.55
N SER A 451 9.62 15.11 -3.61
CA SER A 451 10.07 13.81 -4.11
C SER A 451 10.59 13.89 -5.55
N ASN A 452 9.84 14.51 -6.47
CA ASN A 452 10.24 14.64 -7.87
C ASN A 452 11.40 15.63 -8.06
N TRP A 453 11.40 16.74 -7.33
CA TRP A 453 12.49 17.72 -7.39
C TRP A 453 13.82 17.11 -6.94
N ALA A 454 13.78 16.22 -5.93
CA ALA A 454 14.94 15.50 -5.43
C ALA A 454 15.68 14.71 -6.52
N ASN A 455 14.97 14.25 -7.57
CA ASN A 455 15.55 13.41 -8.61
C ASN A 455 16.69 14.11 -9.39
N LEU A 456 16.68 15.44 -9.47
CA LEU A 456 17.71 16.22 -10.16
C LEU A 456 19.11 16.04 -9.55
N LYS A 457 19.19 15.86 -8.23
CA LYS A 457 20.46 15.76 -7.50
C LYS A 457 20.30 14.92 -6.22
N TYR A 458 19.79 13.71 -6.39
CA TYR A 458 19.27 12.85 -5.31
C TYR A 458 20.19 12.74 -4.08
N SER A 459 21.43 12.27 -4.23
CA SER A 459 22.40 12.10 -3.13
C SER A 459 22.72 13.37 -2.32
N TYR A 460 22.36 14.55 -2.82
CA TYR A 460 22.47 15.82 -2.10
C TYR A 460 21.14 16.17 -1.43
N MET A 461 20.07 16.24 -2.22
CA MET A 461 18.75 16.68 -1.74
C MET A 461 18.15 15.72 -0.72
N ILE A 462 18.38 14.40 -0.87
CA ILE A 462 17.88 13.39 0.07
C ILE A 462 18.38 13.62 1.49
N LYS A 463 19.58 14.20 1.68
CA LYS A 463 20.11 14.49 3.02
C LYS A 463 19.29 15.53 3.76
N ASP A 464 18.86 16.59 3.05
CA ASP A 464 17.99 17.63 3.64
C ASP A 464 16.57 17.10 3.85
N ILE A 465 16.06 16.28 2.92
CA ILE A 465 14.75 15.65 3.03
C ILE A 465 14.71 14.70 4.23
N THR A 466 15.65 13.76 4.34
CA THR A 466 15.73 12.82 5.47
C THR A 466 15.94 13.55 6.80
N ALA A 467 16.70 14.65 6.83
CA ALA A 467 16.85 15.46 8.04
C ALA A 467 15.51 16.10 8.48
N LYS A 468 14.74 16.64 7.53
CA LYS A 468 13.41 17.21 7.82
C LYS A 468 12.38 16.13 8.18
N GLN A 469 12.35 15.02 7.44
CA GLN A 469 11.55 13.82 7.72
C GLN A 469 11.78 13.35 9.16
N LYS A 470 13.03 13.08 9.52
CA LYS A 470 13.42 12.64 10.87
C LYS A 470 12.98 13.65 11.93
N GLY A 471 13.22 14.95 11.71
CA GLY A 471 12.84 15.98 12.67
C GLY A 471 11.33 16.08 12.91
N VAL A 472 10.51 15.90 11.87
CA VAL A 472 9.04 15.86 12.00
C VAL A 472 8.62 14.62 12.79
N GLU A 473 9.08 13.44 12.39
CA GLU A 473 8.66 12.17 13.02
C GLU A 473 9.13 12.08 14.49
N GLU A 474 10.35 12.52 14.81
CA GLU A 474 10.84 12.58 16.20
C GLU A 474 9.99 13.52 17.06
N GLU A 475 9.56 14.67 16.53
CA GLU A 475 8.66 15.59 17.24
C GLU A 475 7.31 14.92 17.51
N GLU A 476 6.74 14.24 16.51
CA GLU A 476 5.45 13.56 16.64
C GLU A 476 5.49 12.42 17.66
N PHE A 477 6.47 11.52 17.58
CA PHE A 477 6.63 10.43 18.55
C PHE A 477 6.90 10.96 19.97
N ALA A 478 7.62 12.07 20.13
CA ALA A 478 7.88 12.66 21.44
C ALA A 478 6.64 13.34 22.06
N VAL A 479 5.75 13.88 21.22
CA VAL A 479 4.55 14.60 21.66
C VAL A 479 3.38 13.65 21.90
N LEU A 480 3.25 12.57 21.11
CA LEU A 480 2.09 11.68 21.10
C LEU A 480 1.68 11.16 22.48
N PRO A 481 2.58 10.67 23.37
CA PRO A 481 2.18 10.17 24.69
C PRO A 481 1.49 11.22 25.57
N LYS A 482 1.86 12.51 25.43
CA LYS A 482 1.22 13.61 26.17
C LYS A 482 -0.16 13.93 25.62
N ILE A 483 -0.33 13.78 24.31
CA ILE A 483 -1.64 13.93 23.66
C ILE A 483 -2.55 12.77 24.08
N ASP A 484 -2.03 11.54 24.15
CA ASP A 484 -2.77 10.38 24.64
C ASP A 484 -3.25 10.56 26.09
N GLU A 485 -2.36 11.01 26.99
CA GLU A 485 -2.69 11.27 28.39
C GLU A 485 -3.81 12.31 28.51
N GLN A 486 -3.67 13.45 27.82
CA GLN A 486 -4.68 14.50 27.83
C GLN A 486 -6.00 14.04 27.19
N ALA A 487 -5.94 13.28 26.10
CA ALA A 487 -7.13 12.71 25.46
C ALA A 487 -7.85 11.74 26.40
N LEU A 488 -7.11 10.91 27.12
CA LEU A 488 -7.67 9.95 28.09
C LEU A 488 -8.33 10.68 29.28
N GLU A 489 -7.70 11.73 29.81
CA GLU A 489 -8.31 12.57 30.85
C GLU A 489 -9.63 13.19 30.40
N LEU A 490 -9.70 13.68 29.16
CA LEU A 490 -10.91 14.24 28.58
C LEU A 490 -11.96 13.16 28.32
N TYR A 491 -11.55 11.99 27.84
CA TYR A 491 -12.42 10.86 27.54
C TYR A 491 -13.16 10.38 28.80
N ASN A 492 -12.43 10.28 29.91
CA ASN A 492 -13.01 9.90 31.21
C ASN A 492 -14.02 10.91 31.76
N LYS A 493 -14.03 12.16 31.26
CA LYS A 493 -15.03 13.17 31.58
C LYS A 493 -16.21 13.14 30.62
N ASP A 494 -15.91 13.14 29.32
CA ASP A 494 -16.87 13.02 28.22
C ASP A 494 -16.10 12.60 26.94
N PRO A 495 -16.41 11.42 26.35
CA PRO A 495 -15.79 10.97 25.10
C PRO A 495 -15.83 11.99 23.97
N LYS A 496 -16.84 12.88 23.93
CA LYS A 496 -16.93 13.94 22.93
C LYS A 496 -15.81 14.98 23.07
N LEU A 497 -15.36 15.26 24.30
CA LEU A 497 -14.25 16.20 24.54
C LEU A 497 -12.94 15.63 24.01
N ALA A 498 -12.68 14.33 24.23
CA ALA A 498 -11.51 13.66 23.66
C ALA A 498 -11.54 13.69 22.14
N LYS A 499 -12.69 13.31 21.53
CA LYS A 499 -12.90 13.35 20.08
C LYS A 499 -12.63 14.73 19.49
N GLN A 500 -13.14 15.81 20.09
CA GLN A 500 -12.86 17.19 19.65
C GLN A 500 -11.37 17.56 19.79
N PHE A 501 -10.75 17.17 20.90
CA PHE A 501 -9.35 17.46 21.17
C PHE A 501 -8.41 16.78 20.17
N ILE A 502 -8.53 15.45 19.96
CA ILE A 502 -7.68 14.70 19.04
C ILE A 502 -7.92 15.10 17.57
N THR A 503 -9.16 15.47 17.20
CA THR A 503 -9.47 16.01 15.86
C THR A 503 -8.72 17.31 15.61
N LYS A 504 -8.77 18.24 16.58
CA LYS A 504 -8.09 19.53 16.50
C LYS A 504 -6.57 19.36 16.49
N TYR A 505 -6.02 18.49 17.32
CA TYR A 505 -4.60 18.17 17.33
C TYR A 505 -4.15 17.62 15.96
N SER A 506 -4.80 16.56 15.47
CA SER A 506 -4.45 15.91 14.21
C SER A 506 -4.53 16.89 13.02
N THR A 507 -5.59 17.70 12.97
CA THR A 507 -5.77 18.72 11.93
C THR A 507 -4.68 19.79 11.95
N ASN A 508 -4.34 20.32 13.14
CA ASN A 508 -3.33 21.35 13.27
C ASN A 508 -1.92 20.83 12.96
N ASN A 509 -1.60 19.63 13.44
CA ASN A 509 -0.32 18.99 13.17
C ASN A 509 -0.14 18.75 11.66
N ALA A 510 -1.12 18.10 11.03
CA ALA A 510 -1.08 17.79 9.61
C ALA A 510 -0.94 19.05 8.73
N ASN A 511 -1.70 20.11 9.01
CA ASN A 511 -1.58 21.38 8.28
C ASN A 511 -0.20 22.04 8.48
N LYS A 512 0.38 21.94 9.69
CA LYS A 512 1.75 22.42 9.95
C LYS A 512 2.76 21.62 9.12
N VAL A 513 2.67 20.29 9.11
CA VAL A 513 3.59 19.43 8.35
C VAL A 513 3.52 19.73 6.85
N VAL A 514 2.32 19.86 6.26
CA VAL A 514 2.17 20.21 4.84
C VAL A 514 2.80 21.57 4.53
N LYS A 515 2.58 22.58 5.39
CA LYS A 515 3.21 23.90 5.24
C LYS A 515 4.73 23.80 5.31
N ASP A 516 5.25 23.05 6.27
CA ASP A 516 6.68 22.80 6.44
C ASP A 516 7.29 22.06 5.24
N TRP A 517 6.52 21.18 4.59
CA TRP A 517 6.95 20.43 3.41
C TRP A 517 7.02 21.32 2.16
N TRP A 518 6.07 22.22 1.97
CA TRP A 518 6.18 23.25 0.93
C TRP A 518 7.39 24.15 1.14
N ALA A 519 7.66 24.57 2.38
CA ALA A 519 8.85 25.35 2.71
C ALA A 519 10.15 24.57 2.46
N LEU A 520 10.15 23.24 2.65
CA LEU A 520 11.26 22.37 2.25
C LEU A 520 11.44 22.38 0.73
N GLY A 521 10.37 22.28 -0.05
CA GLY A 521 10.41 22.40 -1.51
C GLY A 521 11.05 23.71 -1.96
N ASP A 522 10.57 24.84 -1.45
CA ASP A 522 11.13 26.17 -1.76
C ASP A 522 12.62 26.27 -1.36
N PHE A 523 13.00 25.66 -0.22
CA PHE A 523 14.39 25.59 0.23
C PHE A 523 15.28 24.77 -0.72
N LEU A 524 14.81 23.61 -1.18
CA LEU A 524 15.56 22.74 -2.09
C LEU A 524 15.78 23.39 -3.45
N ILE A 525 14.76 24.10 -3.98
CA ILE A 525 14.89 24.90 -5.21
C ILE A 525 16.03 25.90 -5.04
N ALA A 526 15.98 26.74 -4.00
CA ALA A 526 16.98 27.78 -3.80
C ALA A 526 18.38 27.22 -3.52
N LYS A 527 18.47 26.13 -2.74
CA LYS A 527 19.77 25.54 -2.34
C LYS A 527 20.48 24.86 -3.50
N TYR A 528 19.76 24.27 -4.45
CA TYR A 528 20.35 23.44 -5.51
C TYR A 528 20.13 23.95 -6.93
N ASP A 529 19.79 25.23 -7.03
CA ASP A 529 19.56 25.94 -8.29
C ASP A 529 20.73 25.79 -9.28
N ASP A 530 20.38 25.58 -10.56
CA ASP A 530 21.31 25.39 -11.68
C ASP A 530 22.44 24.33 -11.43
N GLY A 531 22.21 23.38 -10.53
CA GLY A 531 23.15 22.31 -10.21
C GLY A 531 24.23 22.68 -9.17
N TYR A 532 24.25 23.93 -8.69
CA TYR A 532 25.12 24.41 -7.62
C TYR A 532 24.67 23.91 -6.24
N VAL A 533 25.45 24.25 -5.21
CA VAL A 533 25.01 24.20 -3.81
C VAL A 533 25.15 25.59 -3.19
N ASN A 534 24.03 26.27 -2.97
CA ASN A 534 23.95 27.69 -2.58
C ASN A 534 23.87 27.92 -1.06
N LYS A 535 24.10 26.88 -0.25
CA LYS A 535 24.18 26.97 1.21
C LYS A 535 25.29 26.07 1.78
N PRO A 536 26.07 26.53 2.78
CA PRO A 536 25.98 27.85 3.41
C PRO A 536 26.46 29.01 2.51
N ASP A 537 27.29 28.72 1.52
CA ASP A 537 27.84 29.68 0.57
C ASP A 537 27.13 29.61 -0.79
N MET A 538 27.03 30.73 -1.50
CA MET A 538 26.39 30.82 -2.83
C MET A 538 27.27 30.23 -3.95
N ALA A 539 26.63 29.64 -4.96
CA ALA A 539 27.24 29.19 -6.21
C ALA A 539 28.43 28.22 -6.04
N ARG A 540 28.37 27.31 -5.05
CA ARG A 540 29.43 26.30 -4.89
C ARG A 540 29.31 25.22 -5.96
N ASP A 541 30.32 25.13 -6.81
CA ASP A 541 30.48 24.06 -7.79
C ASP A 541 30.72 22.70 -7.12
N VAL A 542 29.98 21.70 -7.58
CA VAL A 542 30.21 20.29 -7.20
C VAL A 542 30.44 19.39 -8.42
N GLY A 543 29.94 19.78 -9.59
CA GLY A 543 30.12 19.06 -10.86
C GLY A 543 29.57 17.63 -10.87
N TYR A 544 29.91 16.90 -11.95
CA TYR A 544 29.73 15.46 -12.02
C TYR A 544 30.91 14.74 -11.36
N PRO A 545 30.68 13.60 -10.69
CA PRO A 545 31.76 12.84 -10.09
C PRO A 545 32.65 12.21 -11.15
N MET A 546 33.95 12.07 -10.86
CA MET A 546 34.95 11.60 -11.82
C MET A 546 34.65 10.20 -12.39
N TRP A 547 34.11 9.30 -11.57
CA TRP A 547 33.74 7.96 -12.03
C TRP A 547 32.64 8.01 -13.11
N TRP A 548 31.70 8.95 -13.00
CA TRP A 548 30.63 9.12 -13.99
C TRP A 548 31.17 9.73 -15.27
N LEU A 549 32.08 10.71 -15.15
CA LEU A 549 32.78 11.27 -16.30
C LEU A 549 33.58 10.21 -17.05
N ASP A 550 34.23 9.29 -16.35
CA ASP A 550 34.92 8.15 -16.97
C ASP A 550 33.94 7.27 -17.78
N GLU A 551 32.84 6.90 -17.16
CA GLU A 551 31.82 6.03 -17.75
C GLU A 551 31.16 6.62 -19.01
N VAL A 552 30.92 7.94 -19.02
CA VAL A 552 30.32 8.63 -20.18
C VAL A 552 31.38 9.13 -21.19
N GLY A 553 32.62 8.66 -21.09
CA GLY A 553 33.70 8.97 -22.04
C GLY A 553 34.27 10.38 -21.94
N TYR A 554 34.02 11.07 -20.82
CA TYR A 554 34.45 12.44 -20.53
C TYR A 554 35.56 12.56 -19.47
N LYS A 555 36.21 11.44 -19.08
CA LYS A 555 37.34 11.43 -18.14
C LYS A 555 38.35 12.55 -18.42
N ASN A 556 38.71 12.70 -19.69
CA ASN A 556 39.69 13.67 -20.15
C ASN A 556 39.03 14.95 -20.66
N GLY A 557 37.76 14.89 -21.07
CA GLY A 557 37.06 15.96 -21.78
C GLY A 557 37.81 16.40 -23.06
N PRO A 558 37.39 17.52 -23.68
CA PRO A 558 38.08 18.09 -24.83
C PRO A 558 39.39 18.77 -24.39
N THR A 559 40.52 18.07 -24.43
CA THR A 559 41.84 18.65 -24.12
C THR A 559 42.56 19.23 -25.33
N THR A 560 42.07 18.98 -26.54
CA THR A 560 42.65 19.50 -27.80
C THR A 560 41.55 19.87 -28.79
N TYR A 561 41.84 20.82 -29.70
CA TYR A 561 40.96 21.15 -30.83
C TYR A 561 41.04 20.14 -31.98
N LYS A 562 41.94 19.16 -31.91
CA LYS A 562 42.08 18.16 -32.95
C LYS A 562 40.94 17.16 -32.80
N LYS A 563 40.31 16.82 -33.92
CA LYS A 563 39.34 15.72 -33.96
C LYS A 563 40.04 14.45 -33.47
N HIS A 564 39.51 13.81 -32.43
CA HIS A 564 39.93 12.47 -32.05
C HIS A 564 39.69 11.55 -33.25
N VAL A 565 40.77 10.99 -33.79
CA VAL A 565 40.69 9.92 -34.79
C VAL A 565 40.71 8.65 -33.96
N GLU A 566 39.57 7.99 -33.86
CA GLU A 566 39.45 6.65 -33.26
C GLU A 566 40.15 5.60 -34.12
#